data_AF-A0A246EHJ9-F1
#
_entry.id   AF-A0A246EHJ9-F1
#
_cell.length_a   1.000
_cell.length_b   1.000
_cell.length_c   1.000
_cell.angle_alpha   90.00
_cell.angle_beta   90.00
_cell.angle_gamma   90.00
#
_symmetry.space_group_name_H-M   'P 1'
#
loop_
_entity.id
_entity.type
_entity.pdbx_description
1 polymer ?
#
loop_
_entity_poly.entity_id
_entity_poly.type
_entity_poly.pdbx_seq_one_letter_code
_entity_poly.pdbx_strand_id
1 'polypeptide(L)'
;MKKIILIFLSLLCISCSSLNSYVDGETRNKLITKGAMELMTEQEKQNLNSGGTDSFVLYTEPFGGILGQAVKVVTDNLPHQKKIEEAAAYIYKYQNKIIISDNTNTIQEAIEYMGKSDNGRKTLQNCRFVFLNYVDREKIAKLSKQYNFKYSYPKPDK
;
A
#
# COMPACT_ATOMS: atom_id res chain seq x y z
N MET A 1 1.47 -0.19 -36.11
CA MET A 1 0.48 -1.25 -35.83
C MET A 1 1.16 -2.41 -35.13
N LYS A 2 0.54 -2.87 -34.03
CA LYS A 2 0.61 -4.21 -33.42
C LYS A 2 1.87 -4.60 -32.62
N LYS A 3 1.59 -4.80 -31.31
CA LYS A 3 2.20 -5.74 -30.35
C LYS A 3 3.59 -5.29 -29.89
N ILE A 4 3.80 -4.92 -28.62
CA ILE A 4 3.98 -5.84 -27.48
C ILE A 4 3.89 -5.00 -26.19
N ILE A 5 2.81 -5.07 -25.43
CA ILE A 5 2.85 -4.92 -23.95
C ILE A 5 1.76 -5.84 -23.42
N LEU A 6 2.10 -7.11 -23.30
CA LEU A 6 1.20 -8.15 -22.80
C LEU A 6 2.02 -9.05 -21.87
N ILE A 7 2.54 -8.49 -20.79
CA ILE A 7 3.16 -9.25 -19.69
C ILE A 7 2.84 -8.54 -18.38
N PHE A 8 1.62 -8.74 -17.88
CA PHE A 8 1.27 -8.57 -16.45
C PHE A 8 0.07 -9.45 -16.06
N LEU A 9 -0.08 -10.63 -16.68
CA LEU A 9 -1.28 -11.46 -16.52
C LEU A 9 -1.01 -12.87 -15.97
N SER A 10 0.08 -13.14 -15.26
CA SER A 10 0.34 -14.52 -14.80
C SER A 10 0.87 -14.70 -13.37
N LEU A 11 0.75 -13.70 -12.49
CA LEU A 11 1.14 -13.88 -11.08
C LEU A 11 0.05 -13.53 -10.04
N LEU A 12 -1.18 -13.27 -10.45
CA LEU A 12 -2.29 -12.92 -9.53
C LEU A 12 -3.42 -13.96 -9.44
N CYS A 13 -3.32 -15.07 -10.16
CA CYS A 13 -4.27 -16.16 -10.02
C CYS A 13 -3.72 -17.17 -9.02
N ILE A 14 -4.22 -17.11 -7.79
CA ILE A 14 -4.56 -18.21 -6.87
C ILE A 14 -4.53 -17.64 -5.45
N SER A 15 -5.65 -17.02 -5.08
CA SER A 15 -6.13 -17.02 -3.70
C SER A 15 -7.55 -16.47 -3.61
N CYS A 16 -8.50 -17.39 -3.70
CA CYS A 16 -9.83 -17.18 -3.14
C CYS A 16 -9.70 -17.22 -1.61
N SER A 17 -9.55 -16.06 -0.98
CA SER A 17 -9.68 -15.90 0.47
C SER A 17 -10.35 -14.56 0.78
N SER A 18 -11.68 -14.60 0.84
CA SER A 18 -12.56 -13.77 1.68
C SER A 18 -11.99 -12.48 2.28
N LEU A 19 -11.89 -11.42 1.47
CA LEU A 19 -11.84 -10.03 1.93
C LEU A 19 -12.56 -9.17 0.91
N ASN A 20 -13.65 -8.54 1.35
CA ASN A 20 -14.63 -7.75 0.59
C ASN A 20 -13.99 -6.93 -0.58
N SER A 21 -13.87 -7.53 -1.77
CA SER A 21 -13.12 -6.93 -2.87
C SER A 21 -14.05 -6.00 -3.65
N TYR A 22 -14.08 -4.73 -3.23
CA TYR A 22 -14.91 -3.69 -3.86
C TYR A 22 -14.53 -3.36 -5.32
N VAL A 23 -13.71 -4.18 -5.98
CA VAL A 23 -13.35 -4.08 -7.39
C VAL A 23 -12.67 -5.39 -7.81
N ASP A 24 -13.00 -5.87 -9.01
CA ASP A 24 -12.30 -6.99 -9.64
C ASP A 24 -10.78 -6.69 -9.77
N GLY A 25 -9.99 -7.71 -10.05
CA GLY A 25 -8.53 -7.58 -10.13
C GLY A 25 -8.05 -6.53 -11.15
N GLU A 26 -8.78 -6.34 -12.25
CA GLU A 26 -8.46 -5.32 -13.26
C GLU A 26 -8.66 -3.92 -12.67
N THR A 27 -9.80 -3.68 -12.02
CA THR A 27 -10.08 -2.36 -11.47
C THR A 27 -9.18 -2.04 -10.27
N ARG A 28 -8.83 -3.03 -9.43
CA ARG A 28 -7.80 -2.85 -8.39
C ARG A 28 -6.46 -2.40 -8.98
N ASN A 29 -6.01 -3.05 -10.05
CA ASN A 29 -4.76 -2.68 -10.73
C ASN A 29 -4.84 -1.25 -11.31
N LYS A 30 -5.97 -0.87 -11.94
CA LYS A 30 -6.18 0.50 -12.42
C LYS A 30 -6.08 1.54 -11.30
N LEU A 31 -6.69 1.27 -10.15
CA LEU A 31 -6.61 2.16 -8.98
C LEU A 31 -5.19 2.28 -8.45
N ILE A 32 -4.48 1.16 -8.31
CA ILE A 32 -3.07 1.14 -7.90
C ILE A 32 -2.24 2.01 -8.83
N THR A 33 -2.34 1.78 -10.14
CA THR A 33 -1.60 2.54 -11.15
C THR A 33 -1.93 4.03 -11.07
N LYS A 34 -3.22 4.39 -11.03
CA LYS A 34 -3.68 5.77 -10.92
C LYS A 34 -3.12 6.47 -9.68
N GLY A 35 -3.29 5.86 -8.51
CA GLY A 35 -2.80 6.44 -7.26
C GLY A 35 -1.28 6.53 -7.19
N ALA A 36 -0.57 5.54 -7.73
CA ALA A 36 0.89 5.59 -7.79
C ALA A 36 1.36 6.71 -8.73
N MET A 37 0.75 6.86 -9.91
CA MET A 37 1.08 7.93 -10.85
C MET A 37 0.85 9.34 -10.28
N GLU A 38 -0.16 9.53 -9.42
CA GLU A 38 -0.41 10.80 -8.71
C GLU A 38 0.72 11.16 -7.74
N LEU A 39 1.45 10.17 -7.22
CA LEU A 39 2.50 10.35 -6.20
C LEU A 39 3.92 10.23 -6.75
N MET A 40 4.09 9.74 -7.98
CA MET A 40 5.37 9.66 -8.66
C MET A 40 5.88 11.03 -9.07
N THR A 41 7.18 11.22 -8.95
CA THR A 41 7.93 12.28 -9.61
C THR A 41 7.99 12.04 -11.12
N GLU A 42 8.28 13.09 -11.90
CA GLU A 42 8.45 12.96 -13.34
C GLU A 42 9.58 11.98 -13.72
N GLN A 43 10.66 11.93 -12.94
CA GLN A 43 11.73 10.96 -13.15
C GLN A 43 11.26 9.53 -12.92
N GLU A 44 10.47 9.26 -11.88
CA GLU A 44 9.91 7.93 -11.62
C GLU A 44 8.94 7.50 -12.73
N LYS A 45 8.14 8.43 -13.28
CA LYS A 45 7.28 8.18 -14.43
C LYS A 45 8.09 7.83 -15.68
N GLN A 46 9.16 8.57 -15.96
CA GLN A 46 10.07 8.26 -17.08
C GLN A 46 10.72 6.88 -16.92
N ASN A 47 11.19 6.56 -15.71
CA ASN A 47 11.78 5.25 -15.42
C ASN A 47 10.76 4.12 -15.61
N LEU A 48 9.52 4.30 -15.16
CA LEU A 48 8.42 3.34 -15.37
C LEU A 48 8.13 3.13 -16.87
N ASN A 49 8.04 4.22 -17.63
CA ASN A 49 7.83 4.18 -19.08
C ASN A 49 8.97 3.50 -19.85
N SER A 50 10.17 3.45 -19.24
CA SER A 50 11.35 2.78 -19.77
C SER A 50 11.48 1.32 -19.31
N GLY A 51 10.47 0.80 -18.58
CA GLY A 51 10.40 -0.59 -18.12
C GLY A 51 10.92 -0.84 -16.71
N GLY A 52 11.27 0.20 -15.94
CA GLY A 52 11.68 0.07 -14.54
C GLY A 52 10.50 -0.21 -13.59
N THR A 53 10.72 -0.98 -12.52
CA THR A 53 9.66 -1.44 -11.60
C THR A 53 9.82 -0.99 -10.15
N ASP A 54 10.83 -0.17 -9.86
CA ASP A 54 11.29 0.09 -8.50
C ASP A 54 10.51 1.17 -7.73
N SER A 55 9.43 1.72 -8.26
CA SER A 55 8.86 2.96 -7.68
C SER A 55 7.82 2.71 -6.58
N PHE A 56 7.26 1.51 -6.47
CA PHE A 56 6.21 1.20 -5.50
C PHE A 56 6.32 -0.21 -4.92
N VAL A 57 5.76 -0.39 -3.73
CA VAL A 57 5.68 -1.67 -3.02
C VAL A 57 4.26 -1.90 -2.52
N LEU A 58 3.81 -3.15 -2.56
CA LEU A 58 2.52 -3.53 -2.02
C LEU A 58 2.68 -3.96 -0.56
N TYR A 59 2.10 -3.17 0.34
CA TYR A 59 1.81 -3.61 1.69
C TYR A 59 0.50 -4.39 1.67
N THR A 60 0.62 -5.70 1.60
CA THR A 60 -0.44 -6.57 2.08
C THR A 60 -0.21 -6.79 3.56
N GLU A 61 -1.23 -6.61 4.39
CA GLU A 61 -1.25 -7.35 5.66
C GLU A 61 -0.96 -8.83 5.32
N PRO A 62 -0.32 -9.61 6.20
CA PRO A 62 0.13 -10.98 5.90
C PRO A 62 -0.96 -11.99 5.43
N PHE A 63 -2.17 -11.54 5.11
CA PHE A 63 -3.35 -12.33 4.81
C PHE A 63 -3.99 -11.94 3.48
N GLY A 64 -3.91 -12.85 2.52
CA GLY A 64 -4.67 -12.77 1.28
C GLY A 64 -4.42 -13.95 0.35
N GLY A 65 -3.27 -14.64 0.48
CA GLY A 65 -2.83 -15.76 -0.36
C GLY A 65 -3.12 -17.17 0.19
N ILE A 66 -3.15 -18.21 -0.66
CA ILE A 66 -3.26 -19.63 -0.24
C ILE A 66 -2.05 -20.08 0.60
N LEU A 67 -0.89 -19.46 0.40
CA LEU A 67 0.28 -19.62 1.28
C LEU A 67 0.11 -18.96 2.67
N GLY A 68 -0.96 -18.18 2.85
CA GLY A 68 -1.25 -17.42 4.06
C GLY A 68 -1.95 -18.21 5.16
N GLN A 69 -2.48 -19.42 4.95
CA GLN A 69 -3.24 -20.11 6.00
C GLN A 69 -2.39 -20.56 7.19
N ALA A 70 -1.18 -21.08 6.96
CA ALA A 70 -0.28 -21.48 8.03
C ALA A 70 0.31 -20.27 8.78
N VAL A 71 0.59 -19.17 8.06
CA VAL A 71 1.05 -17.90 8.65
C VAL A 71 -0.09 -17.25 9.44
N LYS A 72 -1.33 -17.27 8.93
CA LYS A 72 -2.54 -16.72 9.55
C LYS A 72 -2.80 -17.24 10.94
N VAL A 73 -2.62 -18.54 11.19
CA VAL A 73 -2.78 -19.08 12.55
C VAL A 73 -1.72 -18.53 13.51
N VAL A 74 -0.48 -18.33 13.06
CA VAL A 74 0.61 -17.82 13.91
C VAL A 74 0.47 -16.32 14.15
N THR A 75 0.05 -15.56 13.14
CA THR A 75 -0.04 -14.10 13.20
C THR A 75 -1.40 -13.59 13.70
N ASP A 76 -2.50 -14.34 13.58
CA ASP A 76 -3.74 -14.05 14.32
C ASP A 76 -3.53 -14.17 15.84
N ASN A 77 -2.61 -15.03 16.26
CA ASN A 77 -2.18 -15.17 17.66
C ASN A 77 -1.13 -14.13 18.10
N LEU A 78 -0.63 -13.28 17.21
CA LEU A 78 0.28 -12.22 17.62
C LEU A 78 -0.48 -11.12 18.38
N PRO A 79 0.10 -10.59 19.47
CA PRO A 79 -0.44 -9.41 20.12
C PRO A 79 -0.61 -8.27 19.12
N HIS A 80 -1.73 -7.54 19.23
CA HIS A 80 -2.06 -6.42 18.35
C HIS A 80 -0.90 -5.42 18.18
N GLN A 81 -0.25 -5.09 19.30
CA GLN A 81 0.94 -4.23 19.34
C GLN A 81 2.07 -4.69 18.42
N LYS A 82 2.31 -6.01 18.30
CA LYS A 82 3.35 -6.53 17.43
C LYS A 82 3.01 -6.38 15.94
N LYS A 83 1.72 -6.47 15.57
CA LYS A 83 1.27 -6.20 14.19
C LYS A 83 1.53 -4.75 13.80
N ILE A 84 1.28 -3.82 14.73
CA ILE A 84 1.58 -2.39 14.58
C ILE A 84 3.09 -2.17 14.38
N GLU A 85 3.93 -2.82 15.19
CA GLU A 85 5.39 -2.72 15.09
C GLU A 85 5.94 -3.28 13.77
N GLU A 86 5.43 -4.42 13.31
CA GLU A 86 5.81 -5.01 12.01
C GLU A 86 5.38 -4.12 10.84
N ALA A 87 4.19 -3.53 10.90
CA ALA A 87 3.74 -2.54 9.92
C ALA A 87 4.62 -1.28 9.93
N ALA A 88 4.99 -0.77 11.10
CA ALA A 88 5.89 0.37 11.23
C ALA A 88 7.29 0.05 10.66
N ALA A 89 7.82 -1.14 10.94
CA ALA A 89 9.10 -1.61 10.38
C ALA A 89 9.06 -1.68 8.85
N TYR A 90 7.93 -2.13 8.27
CA TYR A 90 7.72 -2.11 6.83
C TYR A 90 7.76 -0.67 6.27
N ILE A 91 7.06 0.27 6.92
CA ILE A 91 7.06 1.69 6.52
C ILE A 91 8.49 2.26 6.57
N TYR A 92 9.25 2.00 7.64
CA TYR A 92 10.65 2.43 7.74
C TYR A 92 11.51 1.91 6.58
N LYS A 93 11.37 0.62 6.26
CA LYS A 93 12.14 -0.04 5.20
C LYS A 93 11.85 0.57 3.82
N TYR A 94 10.61 0.96 3.57
CA TYR A 94 10.15 1.40 2.25
C TYR A 94 9.75 2.88 2.20
N GLN A 95 10.21 3.70 3.15
CA GLN A 95 9.84 5.12 3.29
C GLN A 95 10.07 5.95 2.02
N ASN A 96 11.01 5.56 1.15
CA ASN A 96 11.33 6.26 -0.09
C ASN A 96 10.58 5.70 -1.32
N LYS A 97 9.80 4.63 -1.16
CA LYS A 97 8.95 4.04 -2.21
C LYS A 97 7.51 4.53 -2.04
N ILE A 98 6.68 4.33 -3.04
CA ILE A 98 5.22 4.47 -2.89
C ILE A 98 4.68 3.18 -2.25
N ILE A 99 4.09 3.28 -1.06
CA ILE A 99 3.53 2.15 -0.33
C ILE A 99 2.04 2.04 -0.65
N ILE A 100 1.64 0.96 -1.29
CA ILE A 100 0.24 0.67 -1.62
C ILE A 100 -0.36 -0.17 -0.49
N SER A 101 -1.50 0.22 0.05
CA SER A 101 -2.17 -0.46 1.15
C SER A 101 -3.69 -0.45 1.01
N ASP A 102 -4.34 -1.49 1.54
CA ASP A 102 -5.80 -1.57 1.66
C ASP A 102 -6.37 -0.70 2.81
N ASN A 103 -5.57 0.20 3.38
CA ASN A 103 -5.99 1.18 4.40
C ASN A 103 -6.66 0.52 5.63
N THR A 104 -6.02 -0.52 6.16
CA THR A 104 -6.47 -1.22 7.35
C THR A 104 -6.18 -0.43 8.62
N ASN A 105 -6.84 -0.78 9.74
CA ASN A 105 -6.56 -0.14 11.04
C ASN A 105 -5.09 -0.29 11.44
N THR A 106 -4.48 -1.46 11.19
CA THR A 106 -3.08 -1.73 11.56
C THR A 106 -2.11 -0.73 10.93
N ILE A 107 -2.26 -0.39 9.64
CA ILE A 107 -1.35 0.56 9.00
C ILE A 107 -1.60 2.00 9.48
N GLN A 108 -2.85 2.34 9.80
CA GLN A 108 -3.16 3.64 10.40
C GLN A 108 -2.55 3.78 11.80
N GLU A 109 -2.69 2.74 12.62
CA GLU A 109 -2.11 2.67 13.96
C GLU A 109 -0.58 2.62 13.92
N ALA A 110 0.01 2.01 12.88
CA ALA A 110 1.46 2.04 12.66
C ALA A 110 1.96 3.47 12.36
N ILE A 111 1.23 4.23 11.55
CA ILE A 111 1.51 5.65 11.31
C ILE A 111 1.40 6.44 12.62
N GLU A 112 0.35 6.22 13.42
CA GLU A 112 0.18 6.84 14.73
C GLU A 112 1.30 6.48 15.71
N TYR A 113 1.68 5.20 15.76
CA TYR A 113 2.76 4.67 16.57
C TYR A 113 4.10 5.31 16.20
N MET A 114 4.46 5.37 14.92
CA MET A 114 5.65 6.06 14.44
C MET A 114 5.64 7.53 14.83
N GLY A 115 4.48 8.19 14.70
CA GLY A 115 4.26 9.59 15.03
C GLY A 115 4.55 9.98 16.49
N LYS A 116 4.65 9.01 17.41
CA LYS A 116 5.04 9.22 18.81
C LYS A 116 6.52 9.59 18.98
N SER A 117 7.37 9.27 18.00
CA SER A 117 8.82 9.51 18.06
C SER A 117 9.29 10.55 17.04
N ASP A 118 10.37 11.29 17.34
CA ASP A 118 10.97 12.22 16.39
C ASP A 118 11.46 11.53 15.11
N ASN A 119 12.09 10.36 15.26
CA ASN A 119 12.57 9.59 14.12
C ASN A 119 11.42 9.12 13.23
N GLY A 120 10.34 8.60 13.83
CA GLY A 120 9.17 8.17 13.07
C GLY A 120 8.48 9.33 12.37
N ARG A 121 8.36 10.50 13.01
CA ARG A 121 7.85 11.72 12.36
C ARG A 121 8.70 12.13 11.15
N LYS A 122 10.03 12.13 11.29
CA LYS A 122 10.94 12.44 10.17
C LYS A 122 10.82 11.43 9.02
N THR A 123 10.73 10.14 9.33
CA THR A 123 10.51 9.09 8.32
C THR A 123 9.18 9.28 7.59
N LEU A 124 8.09 9.55 8.32
CA LEU A 124 6.77 9.73 7.71
C LEU A 124 6.75 10.86 6.67
N GLN A 125 7.52 11.94 6.85
CA GLN A 125 7.60 13.03 5.87
C GLN A 125 8.11 12.58 4.49
N ASN A 126 8.89 11.50 4.44
CA ASN A 126 9.38 10.93 3.18
C ASN A 126 8.35 9.99 2.53
N CYS A 127 7.42 9.47 3.32
CA CYS A 127 6.49 8.44 2.90
C CYS A 127 5.43 8.96 1.92
N ARG A 128 5.08 8.08 0.99
CA ARG A 128 4.04 8.27 -0.03
C ARG A 128 3.13 7.05 -0.01
N PHE A 129 1.84 7.24 0.26
CA PHE A 129 0.89 6.13 0.42
C PHE A 129 -0.21 6.13 -0.65
N VAL A 130 -0.48 4.99 -1.25
CA VAL A 130 -1.72 4.76 -2.02
C VAL A 130 -2.65 3.92 -1.17
N PHE A 131 -3.84 4.44 -0.88
CA PHE A 131 -4.84 3.75 -0.07
C PHE A 131 -6.03 3.33 -0.95
N LEU A 132 -6.30 2.02 -1.02
CA LEU A 132 -7.31 1.46 -1.92
C LEU A 132 -8.72 1.41 -1.29
N ASN A 133 -8.83 1.33 0.04
CA ASN A 133 -10.12 1.29 0.75
C ASN A 133 -10.54 2.67 1.27
N TYR A 134 -11.83 2.98 1.18
CA TYR A 134 -12.44 4.25 1.58
C TYR A 134 -12.69 4.38 3.08
N VAL A 135 -12.50 3.30 3.85
CA VAL A 135 -12.70 3.31 5.31
C VAL A 135 -11.80 4.36 5.95
N ASP A 136 -12.41 5.25 6.73
CA ASP A 136 -11.73 6.26 7.54
C ASP A 136 -10.76 7.21 6.80
N ARG A 137 -11.18 7.70 5.62
CA ARG A 137 -10.47 8.73 4.86
C ARG A 137 -10.16 9.98 5.69
N GLU A 138 -11.05 10.33 6.61
CA GLU A 138 -10.87 11.49 7.47
C GLU A 138 -9.69 11.31 8.42
N LYS A 139 -9.52 10.10 8.99
CA LYS A 139 -8.35 9.81 9.82
C LYS A 139 -7.06 9.90 9.03
N ILE A 140 -6.97 9.30 7.84
CA ILE A 140 -5.76 9.45 7.01
C ILE A 140 -5.50 10.92 6.64
N ALA A 141 -6.53 11.69 6.32
CA ALA A 141 -6.37 13.12 6.04
C ALA A 141 -5.83 13.89 7.26
N LYS A 142 -6.30 13.57 8.48
CA LYS A 142 -5.79 14.15 9.73
C LYS A 142 -4.34 13.73 9.98
N LEU A 143 -4.03 12.44 9.85
CA LEU A 143 -2.67 11.91 10.06
C LEU A 143 -1.68 12.48 9.03
N SER A 144 -2.09 12.63 7.77
CA SER A 144 -1.26 13.25 6.73
C SER A 144 -0.96 14.70 7.06
N LYS A 145 -1.94 15.48 7.52
CA LYS A 145 -1.70 16.86 7.99
C LYS A 145 -0.78 16.90 9.21
N GLN A 146 -0.96 15.98 10.15
CA GLN A 146 -0.20 15.93 11.40
C GLN A 146 1.27 15.52 11.19
N TYR A 147 1.52 14.55 10.30
CA TYR A 147 2.85 13.96 10.10
C TYR A 147 3.49 14.27 8.75
N ASN A 148 2.79 15.05 7.92
CA ASN A 148 3.26 15.60 6.64
C ASN A 148 3.73 14.55 5.61
N PHE A 149 3.09 13.38 5.60
CA PHE A 149 3.27 12.39 4.53
C PHE A 149 2.33 12.67 3.35
N LYS A 150 2.70 12.24 2.15
CA LYS A 150 1.84 12.35 0.94
C LYS A 150 0.97 11.11 0.80
N TYR A 151 -0.24 11.27 0.28
CA TYR A 151 -1.12 10.14 0.01
C TYR A 151 -2.03 10.37 -1.18
N SER A 152 -2.48 9.27 -1.79
CA SER A 152 -3.51 9.24 -2.81
C SER A 152 -4.62 8.26 -2.42
N TYR A 153 -5.85 8.66 -2.72
CA TYR A 153 -7.03 7.81 -2.67
C TYR A 153 -7.66 7.75 -4.07
N PRO A 154 -7.14 6.89 -4.96
CA PRO A 154 -7.64 6.80 -6.32
C PRO A 154 -9.12 6.38 -6.33
N LYS A 155 -9.87 6.95 -7.27
CA LYS A 155 -11.28 6.61 -7.50
C LYS A 155 -11.46 5.91 -8.85
N PRO A 156 -12.38 4.94 -8.95
CA PRO A 156 -12.76 4.37 -10.24
C PRO A 156 -13.22 5.49 -11.18
N ASP A 157 -12.97 5.31 -12.47
CA ASP A 157 -13.55 6.20 -13.47
C ASP A 157 -15.07 5.95 -13.50
N LYS A 158 -15.84 7.03 -13.63
CA LYS A 158 -17.31 6.98 -13.63
C LYS A 158 -17.85 6.40 -14.93
#